data_AF-A0A0M2V3W1-F1
#
_entry.id   AF-A0A0M2V3W1-F1
#
_cell.length_a   1.000
_cell.length_b   1.000
_cell.length_c   1.000
_cell.angle_alpha   90.00
_cell.angle_beta   90.00
_cell.angle_gamma   90.00
#
_symmetry.space_group_name_H-M   'P 1'
#
loop_
_entity.id
_entity.type
_entity.pdbx_description
1 polymer ?
#
loop_
_entity_poly.entity_id
_entity_poly.type
_entity_poly.pdbx_seq_one_letter_code
_entity_poly.pdbx_strand_id
1 'polypeptide(L)'
;MKISASQTQLLRQLNIKPLQARAAFFPELVVQPEHLPTATAQLLQPDDCLLCNDIKLMLGQTAISNWLLDPAANQCVLTDNESVLITPDLTALQQAELKRQLWTLLQQQLSDHVD
;
A
#
# COMPACT_ATOMS: atom_id res chain seq x y z
N MET A 1 17.37 27.01 -12.98
CA MET A 1 17.04 28.12 -12.06
C MET A 1 18.25 28.42 -11.20
N LYS A 2 18.70 29.69 -11.12
CA LYS A 2 19.80 30.10 -10.23
C LYS A 2 19.19 30.80 -9.01
N ILE A 3 19.41 30.25 -7.82
CA ILE A 3 18.93 30.83 -6.56
C ILE A 3 19.85 32.00 -6.18
N SER A 4 19.29 33.15 -5.81
CA SER A 4 20.06 34.35 -5.41
C SER A 4 20.69 34.17 -4.02
N ALA A 5 21.80 34.86 -3.75
CA ALA A 5 22.50 34.80 -2.47
C ALA A 5 21.60 35.12 -1.26
N SER A 6 20.64 36.05 -1.43
CA SER A 6 19.67 36.40 -0.38
C SER A 6 18.69 35.27 -0.08
N GLN A 7 18.28 34.50 -1.09
CA GLN A 7 17.41 33.34 -0.91
C GLN A 7 18.14 32.22 -0.17
N THR A 8 19.42 31.98 -0.48
CA THR A 8 20.25 31.01 0.24
C THR A 8 20.39 31.36 1.73
N GLN A 9 20.52 32.65 2.05
CA GLN A 9 20.63 33.10 3.44
C GLN A 9 19.32 32.90 4.21
N LEU A 10 18.18 33.18 3.58
CA LEU A 10 16.86 32.96 4.18
C LEU A 10 16.61 31.47 4.45
N LEU A 11 16.96 30.60 3.49
CA LEU A 11 16.87 29.14 3.65
C LEU A 11 17.72 28.63 4.82
N ARG A 12 18.92 29.20 5.02
CA ARG A 12 19.77 28.88 6.18
C ARG A 12 19.16 29.33 7.50
N GLN A 13 18.59 30.54 7.57
CA GLN A 13 17.92 31.03 8.79
C GLN A 13 16.70 30.19 9.17
N LEU A 14 15.97 29.70 8.18
CA LEU A 14 14.82 28.81 8.37
C LEU A 14 15.21 27.34 8.57
N ASN A 15 16.51 27.03 8.63
CA ASN A 15 17.05 25.68 8.75
C ASN A 15 16.55 24.69 7.65
N ILE A 16 16.21 25.23 6.48
CA ILE A 16 15.75 24.46 5.33
C ILE A 16 16.98 24.02 4.54
N LYS A 17 17.30 22.73 4.63
CA LYS A 17 18.36 22.12 3.82
C LYS A 17 17.83 21.84 2.40
N PRO A 18 18.53 22.26 1.34
CA PRO A 18 18.09 21.97 -0.02
C PRO A 18 18.16 20.46 -0.29
N LEU A 19 17.11 19.93 -0.93
CA LEU A 19 17.06 18.55 -1.40
C LEU A 19 18.18 18.34 -2.43
N GLN A 20 19.16 17.50 -2.09
CA GLN A 20 20.23 17.14 -3.01
C GLN A 20 19.68 16.15 -4.04
N ALA A 21 19.66 16.55 -5.31
CA ALA A 21 19.38 15.64 -6.41
C ALA A 21 20.53 14.60 -6.50
N ARG A 22 20.23 13.33 -6.23
CA ARG A 22 21.19 12.22 -6.39
C ARG A 22 21.57 12.10 -7.87
N ALA A 23 22.87 12.12 -8.15
CA ALA A 23 23.45 11.88 -9.47
C ALA A 23 23.40 10.39 -9.84
N ALA A 24 22.20 9.79 -9.91
CA ALA A 24 22.00 8.39 -10.30
C ALA A 24 21.50 8.22 -11.75
N PHE A 25 21.62 9.26 -12.59
CA PHE A 25 21.06 9.28 -13.95
C PHE A 25 22.11 9.23 -15.09
N PHE A 26 23.37 8.91 -14.79
CA PHE A 26 24.38 8.70 -15.84
C PHE A 26 24.90 7.26 -15.78
N PRO A 27 24.77 6.45 -16.86
CA PRO A 27 25.36 5.13 -16.91
C PRO A 27 26.81 5.28 -17.37
N GLU A 28 27.75 5.38 -16.43
CA GLU A 28 29.16 5.19 -16.74
C GLU A 28 29.61 3.86 -16.15
N LEU A 29 30.09 3.00 -17.06
CA LEU A 29 30.66 1.68 -16.85
C LEU A 29 31.52 1.61 -15.58
N VAL A 30 31.16 0.75 -14.63
CA VAL A 30 32.06 0.38 -13.54
C VAL A 30 32.06 -1.13 -13.32
N VAL A 31 33.24 -1.68 -13.59
CA VAL A 31 33.78 -2.96 -13.14
C VAL A 31 33.55 -3.12 -11.62
N GLN A 32 32.89 -4.21 -11.22
CA GLN A 32 32.86 -4.73 -9.84
C GLN A 32 34.29 -4.97 -9.29
N PRO A 33 34.52 -5.17 -7.98
CA PRO A 33 33.56 -5.41 -6.89
C PRO A 33 33.85 -4.54 -5.65
N GLU A 34 32.97 -4.58 -4.64
CA GLU A 34 33.31 -4.76 -3.22
C GLU A 34 32.14 -4.33 -2.31
N HIS A 35 31.50 -5.36 -1.76
CA HIS A 35 30.92 -5.43 -0.42
C HIS A 35 30.15 -4.20 0.11
N LEU A 36 28.84 -4.17 -0.17
CA LEU A 36 27.86 -3.45 0.64
C LEU A 36 26.70 -4.41 0.96
N PRO A 37 26.19 -4.41 2.21
CA PRO A 37 25.24 -5.41 2.67
C PRO A 37 23.99 -5.32 1.81
N THR A 38 23.60 -6.46 1.23
CA THR A 38 22.35 -6.66 0.51
C THR A 38 21.18 -6.61 1.50
N ALA A 39 20.96 -5.46 2.13
CA ALA A 39 19.63 -5.07 2.58
C ALA A 39 19.01 -4.38 1.37
N THR A 40 18.48 -5.16 0.44
CA THR A 40 17.48 -4.64 -0.48
C THR A 40 16.38 -4.06 0.38
N ALA A 41 16.39 -2.75 0.58
CA ALA A 41 15.18 -1.99 0.85
C ALA A 41 14.31 -2.18 -0.40
N GLN A 42 13.64 -3.33 -0.46
CA GLN A 42 12.53 -3.53 -1.35
C GLN A 42 11.53 -2.49 -0.89
N LEU A 43 11.41 -1.39 -1.64
CA LEU A 43 10.22 -0.56 -1.59
C LEU A 43 9.08 -1.56 -1.75
N LEU A 44 8.31 -1.80 -0.68
CA LEU A 44 7.11 -2.62 -0.76
C LEU A 44 6.36 -2.15 -2.00
N GLN A 45 6.16 -3.08 -2.94
CA GLN A 45 5.49 -2.75 -4.18
C GLN A 45 4.10 -2.17 -3.84
N PRO A 46 3.66 -1.12 -4.55
CA PRO A 46 2.43 -0.40 -4.24
C PRO A 46 1.14 -1.23 -4.44
N ASP A 47 1.22 -2.41 -5.05
CA ASP A 47 0.05 -3.25 -5.34
C ASP A 47 -0.69 -3.72 -4.08
N ASP A 48 0.02 -4.05 -3.00
CA ASP A 48 -0.62 -4.40 -1.72
C ASP A 48 -1.33 -3.20 -1.09
N CYS A 49 -0.83 -1.98 -1.34
CA CYS A 49 -1.50 -0.75 -0.91
C CYS A 49 -2.76 -0.46 -1.73
N LEU A 50 -2.78 -0.78 -3.03
CA LEU A 50 -3.95 -0.57 -3.90
C LEU A 50 -5.09 -1.52 -3.53
N LEU A 51 -4.82 -2.82 -3.43
CA LEU A 51 -5.84 -3.82 -3.07
C LEU A 51 -6.44 -3.53 -1.69
N CYS A 52 -5.61 -3.15 -0.73
CA CYS A 52 -6.07 -2.79 0.61
C CYS A 52 -6.97 -1.54 0.60
N ASN A 53 -6.65 -0.55 -0.23
CA ASN A 53 -7.46 0.65 -0.37
C ASN A 53 -8.81 0.36 -1.04
N ASP A 54 -8.81 -0.46 -2.10
CA ASP A 54 -10.04 -0.85 -2.81
C ASP A 54 -11.00 -1.60 -1.89
N ILE A 55 -10.48 -2.53 -1.06
CA ILE A 55 -11.29 -3.26 -0.09
C ILE A 55 -11.90 -2.31 0.94
N LYS A 56 -11.11 -1.37 1.49
CA LYS A 56 -11.64 -0.35 2.42
C LYS A 56 -12.73 0.51 1.80
N LEU A 57 -12.58 0.89 0.53
CA LEU A 57 -13.60 1.67 -0.18
C LEU A 57 -14.89 0.88 -0.41
N MET A 58 -14.79 -0.42 -0.70
CA MET A 58 -15.97 -1.28 -0.79
C MET A 58 -16.65 -1.46 0.57
N LEU A 59 -15.86 -1.67 1.64
CA LEU A 59 -16.37 -1.83 2.99
C LEU A 59 -17.13 -0.60 3.48
N GLY A 60 -16.69 0.61 3.12
CA GLY A 60 -17.38 1.86 3.45
C GLY A 60 -18.80 1.98 2.86
N GLN A 61 -19.19 1.10 1.95
CA GLN A 61 -20.53 1.02 1.38
C GLN A 61 -21.37 -0.13 1.97
N THR A 62 -20.80 -0.93 2.88
CA THR A 62 -21.44 -2.11 3.49
C THR A 62 -21.70 -1.89 4.98
N ALA A 63 -22.48 -2.80 5.59
CA ALA A 63 -22.68 -2.84 7.04
C ALA A 63 -21.47 -3.42 7.82
N ILE A 64 -20.44 -3.87 7.12
CA ILE A 64 -19.23 -4.43 7.73
C ILE A 64 -18.46 -3.32 8.45
N SER A 65 -18.35 -3.44 9.75
CA SER A 65 -17.75 -2.45 10.63
C SER A 65 -16.25 -2.67 10.83
N ASN A 66 -15.76 -3.90 10.63
CA ASN A 66 -14.35 -4.23 10.85
C ASN A 66 -13.81 -5.18 9.78
N TRP A 67 -12.53 -5.03 9.45
CA TRP A 67 -11.82 -5.91 8.52
C TRP A 67 -10.50 -6.36 9.12
N LEU A 68 -10.31 -7.67 9.16
CA LEU A 68 -9.15 -8.34 9.72
C LEU A 68 -8.44 -9.18 8.65
N LEU A 69 -7.12 -9.17 8.72
CA LEU A 69 -6.25 -10.03 7.92
C LEU A 69 -5.78 -11.17 8.81
N ASP A 70 -6.11 -12.41 8.44
CA ASP A 70 -5.64 -13.62 9.11
C ASP A 70 -4.78 -14.45 8.13
N PRO A 71 -3.45 -14.53 8.30
CA PRO A 71 -2.59 -15.30 7.42
C PRO A 71 -2.82 -16.82 7.51
N ALA A 72 -3.51 -17.31 8.55
CA ALA A 72 -3.89 -18.72 8.66
C ALA A 72 -5.23 -19.02 7.96
N ALA A 73 -5.99 -17.99 7.57
CA ALA A 73 -7.24 -18.15 6.86
C ALA A 73 -6.98 -18.53 5.40
N ASN A 74 -7.69 -19.57 4.93
CA ASN A 74 -7.63 -20.01 3.53
C ASN A 74 -8.78 -19.47 2.68
N GLN A 75 -9.71 -18.72 3.29
CA GLN A 75 -10.94 -18.27 2.66
C GLN A 75 -11.41 -16.95 3.27
N CYS A 76 -12.14 -16.17 2.49
CA CYS A 76 -12.81 -14.97 2.98
C CYS A 76 -14.09 -15.38 3.73
N VAL A 77 -14.28 -14.88 4.95
CA VAL A 77 -15.45 -15.18 5.77
C VAL A 77 -15.98 -13.94 6.46
N LEU A 78 -17.30 -13.92 6.67
CA LEU A 78 -17.97 -12.95 7.50
C LEU A 78 -18.26 -13.58 8.87
N THR A 79 -17.93 -12.87 9.94
CA THR A 79 -18.20 -13.28 11.33
C THR A 79 -18.99 -12.21 12.06
N ASP A 80 -19.44 -12.54 13.29
CA ASP A 80 -20.12 -11.61 14.19
C ASP A 80 -21.35 -10.94 13.55
N ASN A 81 -22.34 -11.74 13.15
CA ASN A 81 -23.54 -11.29 12.44
C ASN A 81 -23.22 -10.45 11.21
N GLU A 82 -22.20 -10.87 10.44
CA GLU A 82 -21.77 -10.23 9.20
C GLU A 82 -21.15 -8.83 9.36
N SER A 83 -20.84 -8.43 10.60
CA SER A 83 -20.21 -7.14 10.90
C SER A 83 -18.68 -7.15 10.77
N VAL A 84 -18.04 -8.33 10.72
CA VAL A 84 -16.59 -8.47 10.64
C VAL A 84 -16.21 -9.30 9.41
N LEU A 85 -15.39 -8.73 8.53
CA LEU A 85 -14.79 -9.44 7.41
C LEU A 85 -13.40 -9.94 7.82
N ILE A 86 -13.15 -11.24 7.65
CA ILE A 86 -11.82 -11.84 7.80
C ILE A 86 -11.37 -12.32 6.42
N THR A 87 -10.22 -11.85 5.97
CA THR A 87 -9.59 -12.32 4.73
C THR A 87 -8.22 -12.92 5.00
N PRO A 88 -7.74 -13.80 4.11
CA PRO A 88 -6.33 -14.20 4.06
C PRO A 88 -5.41 -12.98 3.91
N ASP A 89 -4.10 -13.21 4.01
CA ASP A 89 -3.12 -12.18 3.71
C ASP A 89 -3.32 -11.58 2.30
N LEU A 90 -2.83 -10.35 2.10
CA LEU A 90 -3.05 -9.62 0.84
C LEU A 90 -2.43 -10.37 -0.35
N THR A 91 -1.33 -11.07 -0.13
CA THR A 91 -0.64 -11.89 -1.13
C THR A 91 -1.48 -13.08 -1.60
N ALA A 92 -2.12 -13.83 -0.70
CA ALA A 92 -3.04 -14.89 -1.05
C ALA A 92 -4.31 -14.33 -1.67
N LEU A 93 -4.81 -13.20 -1.17
CA LEU A 93 -5.97 -12.51 -1.70
C LEU A 93 -5.77 -12.02 -3.15
N GLN A 94 -4.55 -11.99 -3.69
CA GLN A 94 -4.33 -11.73 -5.11
C GLN A 94 -4.92 -12.81 -6.03
N GLN A 95 -5.12 -14.04 -5.51
CA GLN A 95 -5.69 -15.16 -6.26
C GLN A 95 -7.13 -14.88 -6.71
N ALA A 96 -7.42 -15.20 -7.98
CA ALA A 96 -8.71 -14.89 -8.60
C ALA A 96 -9.91 -15.52 -7.86
N GLU A 97 -9.72 -16.72 -7.29
CA GLU A 97 -10.75 -17.43 -6.54
C GLU A 97 -11.14 -16.69 -5.26
N LEU A 98 -10.15 -16.22 -4.50
CA LEU A 98 -10.37 -15.46 -3.25
C LEU A 98 -10.96 -14.08 -3.51
N LYS A 99 -10.54 -13.40 -4.59
CA LYS A 99 -11.18 -12.14 -5.03
C LYS A 99 -12.65 -12.33 -5.37
N ARG A 100 -12.97 -13.40 -6.10
CA ARG A 100 -14.36 -13.72 -6.45
C ARG A 100 -15.18 -14.02 -5.19
N GLN A 101 -14.63 -14.79 -4.26
CA GLN A 101 -15.29 -15.08 -2.98
C GLN A 101 -15.55 -13.80 -2.19
N LEU A 102 -14.54 -12.94 -2.05
CA LEU A 102 -14.67 -11.64 -1.39
C LEU A 102 -15.77 -10.79 -2.04
N TRP A 103 -15.76 -10.68 -3.37
CA TRP A 103 -16.77 -9.92 -4.10
C TRP A 103 -18.18 -10.45 -3.87
N THR A 104 -18.37 -11.78 -3.88
CA THR A 104 -19.68 -12.39 -3.61
C THR A 104 -20.19 -12.06 -2.21
N LEU A 105 -19.33 -12.11 -1.18
CA LEU A 105 -19.70 -11.76 0.18
C LEU A 105 -20.08 -10.28 0.30
N LEU A 106 -19.27 -9.38 -0.27
CA LEU A 106 -19.54 -7.95 -0.25
C LEU A 106 -20.83 -7.60 -1.02
N GLN A 107 -21.09 -8.26 -2.16
CA GLN A 107 -22.29 -8.03 -2.94
C GLN A 107 -23.58 -8.42 -2.19
N GLN A 108 -23.55 -9.48 -1.38
CA GLN A 108 -24.68 -9.85 -0.52
C GLN A 108 -24.98 -8.72 0.48
N GLN A 109 -23.94 -8.17 1.11
CA GLN A 109 -24.07 -7.09 2.09
C GLN A 109 -24.53 -5.76 1.49
N LEU A 110 -24.17 -5.47 0.25
CA LEU A 110 -24.66 -4.29 -0.48
C LEU A 110 -26.14 -4.41 -0.85
N SER A 111 -26.64 -5.62 -1.06
CA SER A 111 -28.03 -5.85 -1.49
C SER A 111 -29.03 -5.75 -0.34
N ASP A 112 -28.60 -6.01 0.89
CA ASP A 112 -29.42 -5.96 2.10
C ASP A 112 -29.72 -4.52 2.58
N HIS A 113 -28.96 -3.52 2.08
CA HIS A 113 -29.07 -2.11 2.49
C HIS A 113 -29.96 -1.25 1.57
N VAL A 114 -30.74 -1.87 0.69
CA VAL A 114 -31.72 -1.20 -0.19
C VAL A 114 -33.14 -1.52 0.28
N ASP A 115 -33.53 -0.96 1.42
CA ASP A 115 -34.93 -0.84 1.86
C ASP A 115 -35.15 0.52 2.56
#